data_AF-A0A954FEC9-F1
#
_entry.id   AF-A0A954FEC9-F1
#
_cell.length_a   1.000
_cell.length_b   1.000
_cell.length_c   1.000
_cell.angle_alpha   90.00
_cell.angle_beta   90.00
_cell.angle_gamma   90.00
#
_symmetry.space_group_name_H-M   'P 1'
#
loop_
_entity.id
_entity.type
_entity.pdbx_description
1 polymer ?
#
loop_
_entity_poly.entity_id
_entity_poly.type
_entity_poly.pdbx_seq_one_letter_code
_entity_poly.pdbx_strand_id
1 'polypeptide(L)'
;AAQRAKIDLDWQSAQAIDLAGRDILDAVRTSVYPKVIDCPDSRKTNSTLDAVAGDGIQLNVRARVTVRTNLKQLVGGATEETVIARVGQGIVQAIGSTDSYKKVLENPDKITQIVLNEGLEKQTAYTIVSIDIADIDVGENIGARLQADHAEAEMRVAQAKAEQRRAEQKAREQEMVALTQENRAKVVLAEAKVPEAIASAFRSKKMGLMDYYELKNVQADTKMRDAIATPEREMTSSS
;
A
#
# COMPACT_ATOMS: atom_id res chain seq x y z
N ALA A 1 -43.30 1.36 -43.80
CA ALA A 1 -43.33 0.30 -42.77
C ALA A 1 -43.46 0.87 -41.36
N ALA A 2 -42.59 1.80 -40.94
CA ALA A 2 -42.64 2.45 -39.62
C ALA A 2 -43.99 3.10 -39.26
N GLN A 3 -44.58 3.91 -40.16
CA GLN A 3 -45.93 4.48 -39.96
C GLN A 3 -47.03 3.43 -39.78
N ARG A 4 -46.95 2.29 -40.48
CA ARG A 4 -47.90 1.17 -40.33
C ARG A 4 -47.74 0.46 -38.97
N ALA A 5 -46.55 0.51 -38.39
CA ALA A 5 -46.24 -0.01 -37.06
C ALA A 5 -46.44 1.01 -35.93
N LYS A 6 -47.05 2.19 -36.22
CA LYS A 6 -47.22 3.32 -35.28
C LYS A 6 -45.92 3.81 -34.64
N ILE A 7 -44.80 3.70 -35.36
CA ILE A 7 -43.50 4.21 -34.91
C ILE A 7 -43.41 5.69 -35.29
N ASP A 8 -43.11 6.54 -34.30
CA ASP A 8 -42.93 8.00 -34.42
C ASP A 8 -41.58 8.30 -35.11
N LEU A 9 -41.54 8.09 -36.42
CA LEU A 9 -40.40 8.37 -37.29
C LEU A 9 -40.89 9.21 -38.48
N ASP A 10 -40.59 10.51 -38.43
CA ASP A 10 -40.88 11.44 -39.51
C ASP A 10 -39.79 11.41 -40.59
N TRP A 11 -40.09 12.01 -41.74
CA TRP A 11 -39.19 12.03 -42.89
C TRP A 11 -37.86 12.75 -42.58
N GLN A 12 -37.90 13.81 -41.77
CA GLN A 12 -36.69 14.59 -41.44
C GLN A 12 -35.77 13.78 -40.53
N SER A 13 -36.31 13.10 -39.52
CA SER A 13 -35.50 12.21 -38.67
C SER A 13 -34.93 11.04 -39.47
N ALA A 14 -35.71 10.42 -40.37
CA ALA A 14 -35.22 9.35 -41.22
C ALA A 14 -34.05 9.82 -42.12
N GLN A 15 -34.16 10.99 -42.75
CA GLN A 15 -33.09 11.56 -43.56
C GLN A 15 -31.85 11.91 -42.72
N ALA A 16 -32.03 12.41 -41.50
CA ALA A 16 -30.92 12.71 -40.60
C ALA A 16 -30.15 11.45 -40.18
N ILE A 17 -30.86 10.33 -39.95
CA ILE A 17 -30.25 9.03 -39.62
C ILE A 17 -29.45 8.50 -40.82
N ASP A 18 -30.02 8.57 -42.04
CA ASP A 18 -29.34 8.17 -43.27
C ASP A 18 -28.07 8.99 -43.51
N LEU A 19 -28.16 10.31 -43.34
CA LEU A 19 -27.03 11.23 -43.51
C LEU A 19 -25.93 11.00 -42.47
N ALA A 20 -26.29 10.57 -41.26
CA ALA A 20 -25.34 10.19 -40.21
C ALA A 20 -24.67 8.81 -40.48
N GLY A 21 -25.02 8.14 -41.58
CA GLY A 21 -24.47 6.83 -41.96
C GLY A 21 -24.92 5.69 -41.04
N ARG A 22 -26.08 5.83 -40.39
CA ARG A 22 -26.67 4.80 -39.52
C ARG A 22 -27.74 4.01 -40.28
N ASP A 23 -27.79 2.70 -40.07
CA ASP A 23 -28.80 1.86 -40.73
C ASP A 23 -30.18 2.06 -40.08
N ILE A 24 -31.08 2.72 -40.81
CA ILE A 24 -32.47 2.98 -40.41
C ILE A 24 -33.24 1.68 -40.22
N LEU A 25 -32.99 0.68 -41.07
CA LEU A 25 -33.71 -0.59 -41.00
C LEU A 25 -33.34 -1.34 -39.73
N ASP A 26 -32.05 -1.39 -39.39
CA ASP A 26 -31.57 -2.00 -38.16
C ASP A 26 -32.08 -1.26 -36.91
N ALA A 27 -32.09 0.08 -36.95
CA ALA A 27 -32.64 0.91 -35.88
C ALA A 27 -34.14 0.66 -35.66
N VAL A 28 -34.93 0.57 -36.73
CA VAL A 28 -36.38 0.27 -36.63
C VAL A 28 -36.62 -1.15 -36.16
N ARG A 29 -35.83 -2.13 -36.65
CA ARG A 29 -35.92 -3.53 -36.20
C ARG A 29 -35.62 -3.66 -34.72
N THR A 30 -34.53 -3.05 -34.25
CA THR A 30 -34.12 -3.06 -32.85
C THR A 30 -35.07 -2.27 -31.95
N SER A 31 -35.81 -1.30 -32.52
CA SER A 31 -36.90 -0.61 -31.82
C SER A 31 -38.10 -1.53 -31.54
N VAL A 32 -38.41 -2.45 -32.46
CA VAL A 32 -39.53 -3.41 -32.32
C VAL A 32 -39.11 -4.67 -31.57
N TYR A 33 -37.94 -5.22 -31.91
CA TYR A 33 -37.36 -6.42 -31.32
C TYR A 33 -36.10 -6.03 -30.54
N PRO A 34 -36.14 -6.03 -29.20
CA PRO A 34 -34.97 -5.69 -28.39
C PRO A 34 -33.77 -6.57 -28.73
N LYS A 35 -32.59 -5.96 -28.74
CA LYS A 35 -31.30 -6.63 -28.98
C LYS A 35 -30.64 -6.93 -27.64
N VAL A 36 -30.03 -8.10 -27.52
CA VAL A 36 -29.24 -8.49 -26.34
C VAL A 36 -27.76 -8.20 -26.61
N ILE A 37 -27.12 -7.54 -25.66
CA ILE A 37 -25.70 -7.17 -25.70
C ILE A 37 -25.02 -7.75 -24.46
N ASP A 38 -23.92 -8.48 -24.64
CA ASP A 38 -23.12 -8.97 -23.51
C ASP A 38 -22.22 -7.85 -22.93
N CYS A 39 -22.16 -7.78 -21.61
CA CYS A 39 -21.33 -6.86 -20.83
C CYS A 39 -20.47 -7.69 -19.84
N PRO A 40 -19.14 -7.77 -20.03
CA PRO A 40 -18.31 -7.10 -21.04
C PRO A 40 -18.47 -7.71 -22.44
N ASP A 41 -18.02 -6.98 -23.48
CA ASP A 41 -18.10 -7.44 -24.87
C ASP A 41 -17.36 -8.77 -25.04
N SER A 42 -18.08 -9.79 -25.52
CA SER A 42 -17.58 -11.15 -25.76
C SER A 42 -16.36 -11.22 -26.69
N ARG A 43 -16.10 -10.17 -27.47
CA ARG A 43 -14.95 -10.07 -28.39
C ARG A 43 -13.66 -9.60 -27.71
N LYS A 44 -13.70 -9.14 -26.46
CA LYS A 44 -12.54 -8.68 -25.71
C LYS A 44 -11.90 -9.84 -24.91
N THR A 45 -10.59 -9.76 -24.69
CA THR A 45 -9.78 -10.79 -24.00
C THR A 45 -10.25 -11.07 -22.58
N ASN A 46 -10.84 -10.07 -21.90
CA ASN A 46 -11.45 -10.25 -20.59
C ASN A 46 -12.95 -10.51 -20.76
N SER A 47 -13.37 -11.73 -20.45
CA SER A 47 -14.75 -12.19 -20.57
C SER A 47 -15.66 -11.80 -19.40
N THR A 48 -15.12 -11.18 -18.35
CA THR A 48 -15.81 -10.85 -17.09
C THR A 48 -15.53 -9.42 -16.64
N LEU A 49 -16.48 -8.82 -15.91
CA LEU A 49 -16.30 -7.59 -15.16
C LEU A 49 -15.74 -7.95 -13.79
N ASP A 50 -14.56 -7.44 -13.45
CA ASP A 50 -13.93 -7.70 -12.17
C ASP A 50 -14.29 -6.58 -11.18
N ALA A 51 -14.87 -6.95 -10.04
CA ALA A 51 -15.23 -6.03 -8.97
C ALA A 51 -14.85 -6.60 -7.61
N VAL A 52 -14.61 -5.74 -6.62
CA VAL A 52 -14.20 -6.15 -5.27
C VAL A 52 -15.28 -5.70 -4.29
N ALA A 53 -15.81 -6.64 -3.50
CA ALA A 53 -16.76 -6.33 -2.44
C ALA A 53 -16.06 -5.73 -1.20
N GLY A 54 -16.83 -5.18 -0.27
CA GLY A 54 -16.30 -4.54 0.94
C GLY A 54 -15.45 -5.46 1.84
N ASP A 55 -15.63 -6.77 1.75
CA ASP A 55 -14.82 -7.78 2.45
C ASP A 55 -13.52 -8.17 1.72
N GLY A 56 -13.20 -7.47 0.63
CA GLY A 56 -11.94 -7.65 -0.11
C GLY A 56 -11.92 -8.86 -1.04
N ILE A 57 -13.07 -9.49 -1.29
CA ILE A 57 -13.20 -10.63 -2.20
C ILE A 57 -13.57 -10.12 -3.59
N GLN A 58 -12.84 -10.61 -4.59
CA GLN A 58 -13.11 -10.32 -5.99
C GLN A 58 -14.29 -11.15 -6.49
N LEU A 59 -15.16 -10.52 -7.28
CA LEU A 59 -16.24 -11.14 -8.03
C LEU A 59 -16.05 -10.85 -9.51
N ASN A 60 -16.19 -11.89 -10.32
CA ASN A 60 -16.13 -11.82 -11.77
C ASN A 60 -17.54 -11.98 -12.30
N VAL A 61 -18.09 -10.93 -12.91
CA VAL A 61 -19.51 -10.87 -13.27
C VAL A 61 -19.69 -10.74 -14.77
N ARG A 62 -20.67 -11.45 -15.32
CA ARG A 62 -21.12 -11.31 -16.71
C ARG A 62 -22.57 -10.90 -16.70
N ALA A 63 -22.88 -9.84 -17.44
CA ALA A 63 -24.24 -9.33 -17.57
C ALA A 63 -24.68 -9.34 -19.04
N ARG A 64 -25.99 -9.47 -19.24
CA ARG A 64 -26.68 -9.33 -20.52
C ARG A 64 -27.59 -8.13 -20.43
N VAL A 65 -27.39 -7.18 -21.33
CA VAL A 65 -28.16 -5.96 -21.41
C VAL A 65 -29.12 -6.07 -22.58
N THR A 66 -30.41 -6.04 -22.30
CA THR A 66 -31.43 -5.98 -23.34
C THR A 66 -31.70 -4.52 -23.66
N VAL A 67 -31.41 -4.10 -24.89
CA VAL A 67 -31.57 -2.71 -25.34
C VAL A 67 -32.58 -2.58 -26.47
N ARG A 68 -33.23 -1.42 -26.53
CA ARG A 68 -34.08 -0.98 -27.62
C ARG A 68 -33.52 0.30 -28.23
N THR A 69 -33.57 0.47 -29.54
CA THR A 69 -33.14 1.72 -30.17
C THR A 69 -34.11 2.86 -29.85
N ASN A 70 -33.55 3.97 -29.36
CA ASN A 70 -34.27 5.23 -29.19
C ASN A 70 -34.12 6.07 -30.47
N LEU A 71 -35.13 6.01 -31.33
CA LEU A 71 -35.12 6.68 -32.64
C LEU A 71 -34.97 8.21 -32.53
N LYS A 72 -35.38 8.82 -31.41
CA LYS A 72 -35.28 10.28 -31.18
C LYS A 72 -33.85 10.73 -30.89
N GLN A 73 -33.02 9.85 -30.33
CA GLN A 73 -31.64 10.14 -29.91
C GLN A 73 -30.61 9.34 -30.73
N LEU A 74 -31.02 8.76 -31.86
CA LEU A 74 -30.15 7.94 -32.70
C LEU A 74 -29.05 8.76 -33.37
N VAL A 75 -29.34 10.02 -33.73
CA VAL A 75 -28.37 10.97 -34.28
C VAL A 75 -27.72 11.73 -33.14
N GLY A 76 -26.40 11.56 -32.97
CA GLY A 76 -25.62 12.21 -31.90
C GLY A 76 -25.66 11.52 -30.54
N GLY A 77 -26.47 10.47 -30.36
CA GLY A 77 -26.47 9.64 -29.16
C GLY A 77 -25.26 8.69 -29.08
N ALA A 78 -24.88 8.34 -27.85
CA ALA A 78 -23.79 7.41 -27.61
C ALA A 78 -24.12 5.98 -28.10
N THR A 79 -23.10 5.27 -28.58
CA THR A 79 -23.20 3.93 -29.19
C THR A 79 -23.26 2.80 -28.16
N GLU A 80 -23.42 1.56 -28.63
CA GLU A 80 -23.46 0.34 -27.80
C GLU A 80 -22.24 0.23 -26.86
N GLU A 81 -21.04 0.61 -27.32
CA GLU A 81 -19.81 0.59 -26.52
C GLU A 81 -19.93 1.46 -25.26
N THR A 82 -20.58 2.63 -25.37
CA THR A 82 -20.79 3.52 -24.23
C THR A 82 -21.82 2.95 -23.26
N VAL A 83 -22.86 2.28 -23.77
CA VAL A 83 -23.85 1.58 -22.92
C VAL A 83 -23.17 0.46 -22.13
N ILE A 84 -22.34 -0.37 -22.79
CA ILE A 84 -21.57 -1.44 -22.14
C ILE A 84 -20.65 -0.85 -21.06
N ALA A 85 -19.94 0.24 -21.35
CA ALA A 85 -19.03 0.87 -20.39
C ALA A 85 -19.77 1.42 -19.17
N ARG A 86 -20.90 2.11 -19.38
CA ARG A 86 -21.73 2.68 -18.30
C ARG A 86 -22.38 1.61 -17.43
N VAL A 87 -22.95 0.58 -18.05
CA VAL A 87 -23.52 -0.56 -17.32
C VAL A 87 -22.42 -1.31 -16.56
N GLY A 88 -21.26 -1.52 -17.18
CA GLY A 88 -20.10 -2.14 -16.53
C GLY A 88 -19.64 -1.34 -15.30
N GLN A 89 -19.54 -0.02 -15.43
CA GLN A 89 -19.22 0.86 -14.29
C GLN A 89 -20.26 0.74 -13.17
N GLY A 90 -21.55 0.81 -13.52
CA GLY A 90 -22.63 0.68 -12.54
C GLY A 90 -22.58 -0.66 -11.79
N ILE A 91 -22.32 -1.76 -12.49
CA ILE A 91 -22.19 -3.09 -11.88
C ILE A 91 -21.01 -3.13 -10.89
N VAL A 92 -19.84 -2.63 -11.30
CA VAL A 92 -18.64 -2.58 -10.45
C VAL A 92 -18.90 -1.74 -9.20
N GLN A 93 -19.57 -0.60 -9.35
CA GLN A 93 -19.93 0.28 -8.25
C GLN A 93 -20.95 -0.36 -7.30
N ALA A 94 -21.98 -1.04 -7.84
CA ALA A 94 -22.97 -1.74 -7.03
C ALA A 94 -22.34 -2.84 -6.17
N ILE A 95 -21.43 -3.63 -6.74
CA ILE A 95 -20.68 -4.67 -6.01
C ILE A 95 -19.78 -4.04 -4.94
N GLY A 96 -19.04 -2.99 -5.29
CA GLY A 96 -18.16 -2.28 -4.34
C GLY A 96 -18.89 -1.61 -3.18
N SER A 97 -20.16 -1.24 -3.38
CA SER A 97 -21.01 -0.68 -2.31
C SER A 97 -21.59 -1.74 -1.36
N THR A 98 -21.37 -3.02 -1.64
CA THR A 98 -21.90 -4.12 -0.83
C THR A 98 -20.86 -4.57 0.20
N ASP A 99 -21.29 -4.71 1.47
CA ASP A 99 -20.39 -5.08 2.57
C ASP A 99 -19.68 -6.44 2.40
N SER A 100 -20.35 -7.40 1.75
CA SER A 100 -19.81 -8.75 1.58
C SER A 100 -20.24 -9.39 0.27
N TYR A 101 -19.33 -10.16 -0.35
CA TYR A 101 -19.61 -10.92 -1.57
C TYR A 101 -20.80 -11.88 -1.42
N LYS A 102 -21.08 -12.37 -0.21
CA LYS A 102 -22.21 -13.27 0.06
C LYS A 102 -23.56 -12.61 -0.24
N LYS A 103 -23.71 -11.32 0.08
CA LYS A 103 -24.94 -10.56 -0.19
C LYS A 103 -25.21 -10.44 -1.70
N VAL A 104 -24.14 -10.37 -2.50
CA VAL A 104 -24.21 -10.34 -3.96
C VAL A 104 -24.68 -11.70 -4.49
N LEU A 105 -24.12 -12.80 -3.97
CA LEU A 105 -24.51 -14.16 -4.36
C LEU A 105 -25.93 -14.54 -3.91
N GLU A 106 -26.38 -14.05 -2.75
CA GLU A 106 -27.73 -14.29 -2.24
C GLU A 106 -28.81 -13.67 -3.11
N ASN A 107 -28.55 -12.49 -3.69
CA ASN A 107 -29.53 -11.79 -4.52
C ASN A 107 -28.84 -10.90 -5.58
N PRO A 108 -28.50 -11.47 -6.74
CA PRO A 108 -27.83 -10.73 -7.82
C PRO A 108 -28.71 -9.64 -8.44
N ASP A 109 -30.05 -9.78 -8.37
CA ASP A 109 -30.99 -8.81 -8.93
C ASP A 109 -30.90 -7.42 -8.27
N LYS A 110 -30.38 -7.36 -7.04
CA LYS A 110 -30.11 -6.08 -6.36
C LYS A 110 -29.11 -5.21 -7.12
N ILE A 111 -28.12 -5.82 -7.78
CA ILE A 111 -27.17 -5.10 -8.64
C ILE A 111 -27.95 -4.41 -9.76
N THR A 112 -28.79 -5.17 -10.47
CA THR A 112 -29.62 -4.65 -11.56
C THR A 112 -30.46 -3.45 -11.14
N GLN A 113 -31.11 -3.51 -9.97
CA GLN A 113 -31.95 -2.41 -9.48
C GLN A 113 -31.12 -1.15 -9.20
N ILE A 114 -29.95 -1.29 -8.56
CA ILE A 114 -29.05 -0.17 -8.27
C ILE A 114 -28.60 0.49 -9.58
N VAL A 115 -28.18 -0.33 -10.55
CA VAL A 115 -27.65 0.12 -11.84
C VAL A 115 -28.73 0.80 -12.71
N LEU A 116 -29.96 0.28 -12.72
CA LEU A 116 -31.07 0.92 -13.43
C LEU A 116 -31.45 2.28 -12.82
N ASN A 117 -31.32 2.44 -11.50
CA ASN A 117 -31.64 3.69 -10.81
C ASN A 117 -30.65 4.83 -11.11
N GLU A 118 -29.43 4.54 -11.59
CA GLU A 118 -28.43 5.56 -11.94
C GLU A 118 -28.75 6.34 -13.22
N GLY A 119 -29.77 5.93 -13.99
CA GLY A 119 -30.23 6.67 -15.17
C GLY A 119 -29.23 6.66 -16.32
N LEU A 120 -28.68 5.47 -16.62
CA LEU A 120 -27.63 5.24 -17.61
C LEU A 120 -28.02 5.59 -19.06
N GLU A 121 -29.32 5.76 -19.32
CA GLU A 121 -29.94 6.02 -20.62
C GLU A 121 -29.83 7.48 -21.11
N LYS A 122 -29.30 8.39 -20.27
CA LYS A 122 -29.20 9.80 -20.68
C LYS A 122 -28.20 9.93 -21.84
N GLN A 123 -28.68 10.48 -22.96
CA GLN A 123 -27.86 10.78 -24.16
C GLN A 123 -27.30 9.55 -24.89
N THR A 124 -27.98 8.39 -24.78
CA THR A 124 -27.63 7.18 -25.54
C THR A 124 -28.60 6.98 -26.70
N ALA A 125 -28.11 6.38 -27.79
CA ALA A 125 -28.96 5.96 -28.91
C ALA A 125 -29.88 4.77 -28.56
N TYR A 126 -29.74 4.23 -27.35
CA TYR A 126 -30.44 3.05 -26.85
C TYR A 126 -31.13 3.34 -25.52
N THR A 127 -32.26 2.69 -25.31
CA THR A 127 -32.99 2.58 -24.04
C THR A 127 -32.76 1.18 -23.49
N ILE A 128 -32.47 1.07 -22.20
CA ILE A 128 -32.20 -0.19 -21.51
C ILE A 128 -33.55 -0.76 -21.05
N VAL A 129 -33.87 -1.97 -21.52
CA VAL A 129 -35.09 -2.68 -21.12
C VAL A 129 -34.84 -3.50 -19.86
N SER A 130 -33.76 -4.27 -19.84
CA SER A 130 -33.34 -5.07 -18.69
C SER A 130 -31.81 -5.19 -18.65
N ILE A 131 -31.30 -5.44 -17.44
CA ILE A 131 -29.92 -5.86 -17.20
C ILE A 131 -30.02 -7.15 -16.40
N ASP A 132 -29.62 -8.25 -17.01
CA ASP A 132 -29.71 -9.58 -16.41
C ASP A 132 -28.30 -10.08 -16.11
N ILE A 133 -28.05 -10.53 -14.88
CA ILE A 133 -26.74 -11.11 -14.54
C ILE A 133 -26.72 -12.56 -15.05
N ALA A 134 -25.84 -12.82 -16.02
CA ALA A 134 -25.71 -14.12 -16.66
C ALA A 134 -24.85 -15.09 -15.84
N ASP A 135 -23.81 -14.58 -15.16
CA ASP A 135 -22.86 -15.39 -14.40
C ASP A 135 -22.15 -14.56 -13.32
N ILE A 136 -21.83 -15.18 -12.18
CA ILE A 136 -21.06 -14.60 -11.08
C ILE A 136 -20.11 -15.66 -10.52
N ASP A 137 -18.81 -15.43 -10.69
CA ASP A 137 -17.76 -16.25 -10.11
C ASP A 137 -17.07 -15.52 -8.95
N VAL A 138 -16.66 -16.29 -7.94
CA VAL A 138 -15.82 -15.78 -6.85
C VAL A 138 -14.36 -15.94 -7.25
N GLY A 139 -13.65 -14.81 -7.32
CA GLY A 139 -12.25 -14.73 -7.66
C GLY A 139 -11.33 -14.78 -6.44
N GLU A 140 -10.25 -14.01 -6.51
CA GLU A 140 -9.23 -13.97 -5.46
C GLU A 140 -9.67 -13.16 -4.22
N ASN A 141 -9.13 -13.54 -3.06
CA ASN A 141 -9.26 -12.73 -1.85
C ASN A 141 -8.15 -11.67 -1.83
N ILE A 142 -8.43 -10.55 -2.48
CA ILE A 142 -7.52 -9.40 -2.56
C ILE A 142 -7.24 -8.82 -1.18
N GLY A 143 -8.25 -8.79 -0.29
CA GLY A 143 -8.10 -8.31 1.09
C GLY A 143 -7.03 -9.10 1.86
N ALA A 144 -7.10 -10.42 1.83
CA ALA A 144 -6.11 -11.29 2.47
C ALA A 144 -4.72 -11.14 1.85
N ARG A 145 -4.62 -11.03 0.52
CA ARG A 145 -3.35 -10.81 -0.17
C ARG A 145 -2.71 -9.49 0.23
N LEU A 146 -3.47 -8.38 0.19
CA LEU A 146 -2.97 -7.08 0.61
C LEU A 146 -2.54 -7.07 2.07
N GLN A 147 -3.29 -7.74 2.96
CA GLN A 147 -2.90 -7.89 4.37
C GLN A 147 -1.58 -8.65 4.53
N ALA A 148 -1.38 -9.73 3.77
CA ALA A 148 -0.12 -10.47 3.79
C ALA A 148 1.04 -9.60 3.26
N ASP A 149 0.85 -8.89 2.16
CA ASP A 149 1.84 -7.99 1.57
C ASP A 149 2.23 -6.86 2.55
N HIS A 150 1.23 -6.29 3.24
CA HIS A 150 1.45 -5.30 4.29
C HIS A 150 2.26 -5.88 5.46
N ALA A 151 1.90 -7.07 5.95
CA ALA A 151 2.62 -7.72 7.04
C ALA A 151 4.08 -8.04 6.66
N GLU A 152 4.33 -8.46 5.42
CA GLU A 152 5.69 -8.71 4.93
C GLU A 152 6.52 -7.42 4.83
N ALA A 153 5.91 -6.33 4.35
CA ALA A 153 6.55 -5.03 4.30
C ALA A 153 6.89 -4.52 5.72
N GLU A 154 5.96 -4.65 6.67
CA GLU A 154 6.20 -4.29 8.07
C GLU A 154 7.32 -5.12 8.70
N MET A 155 7.35 -6.43 8.43
CA MET A 155 8.42 -7.33 8.88
C MET A 155 9.78 -6.88 8.34
N ARG A 156 9.88 -6.53 7.04
CA ARG A 156 11.11 -6.01 6.44
C ARG A 156 11.57 -4.71 7.10
N VAL A 157 10.66 -3.78 7.36
CA VAL A 157 10.98 -2.52 8.05
C VAL A 157 11.43 -2.78 9.49
N ALA A 158 10.78 -3.70 10.19
CA ALA A 158 11.14 -4.07 11.56
C ALA A 158 12.54 -4.71 11.62
N GLN A 159 12.87 -5.60 10.67
CA GLN A 159 14.19 -6.21 10.53
C GLN A 159 15.26 -5.15 10.25
N ALA A 160 15.04 -4.24 9.29
CA ALA A 160 15.97 -3.17 8.98
C ALA A 160 16.22 -2.25 10.20
N LYS A 161 15.18 -1.90 10.95
CA LYS A 161 15.31 -1.12 12.20
C LYS A 161 16.04 -1.89 13.31
N ALA A 162 15.93 -3.21 13.35
CA ALA A 162 16.66 -4.04 14.30
C ALA A 162 18.15 -4.10 13.94
N GLU A 163 18.48 -4.24 12.65
CA GLU A 163 19.86 -4.19 12.16
C GLU A 163 20.49 -2.81 12.36
N GLN A 164 19.77 -1.73 12.05
CA GLN A 164 20.23 -0.38 12.31
C GLN A 164 20.57 -0.17 13.79
N ARG A 165 19.68 -0.59 14.71
CA ARG A 165 19.95 -0.52 16.15
C ARG A 165 21.17 -1.34 16.56
N ARG A 166 21.36 -2.55 16.00
CA ARG A 166 22.56 -3.36 16.26
C ARG A 166 23.84 -2.66 15.79
N ALA A 167 23.80 -2.04 14.61
CA ALA A 167 24.93 -1.28 14.07
C ALA A 167 25.25 -0.05 14.95
N GLU A 168 24.23 0.67 15.41
CA GLU A 168 24.37 1.82 16.31
C GLU A 168 24.95 1.41 17.67
N GLN A 169 24.50 0.29 18.26
CA GLN A 169 25.09 -0.22 19.51
C GLN A 169 26.56 -0.56 19.32
N LYS A 170 26.91 -1.26 18.25
CA LYS A 170 28.31 -1.61 17.95
C LYS A 170 29.18 -0.36 17.73
N ALA A 171 28.66 0.65 17.02
CA ALA A 171 29.36 1.92 16.83
C ALA A 171 29.59 2.63 18.17
N ARG A 172 28.57 2.68 19.03
CA ARG A 172 28.67 3.29 20.36
C ARG A 172 29.64 2.54 21.27
N GLU A 173 29.67 1.21 21.21
CA GLU A 173 30.70 0.42 21.90
C GLU A 173 32.11 0.80 21.46
N GLN A 174 32.34 0.94 20.14
CA GLN A 174 33.65 1.36 19.62
C GLN A 174 34.02 2.78 20.04
N GLU A 175 33.05 3.72 20.01
CA GLU A 175 33.25 5.09 20.51
C GLU A 175 33.63 5.09 21.99
N MET A 176 32.97 4.28 22.82
CA MET A 176 33.29 4.15 24.24
C MET A 176 34.68 3.55 24.46
N VAL A 177 35.06 2.53 23.68
CA VAL A 177 36.42 1.96 23.73
C VAL A 177 37.45 3.02 23.36
N ALA A 178 37.25 3.77 22.27
CA ALA A 178 38.15 4.85 21.88
C ALA A 178 38.25 5.94 22.97
N LEU A 179 37.12 6.34 23.57
CA LEU A 179 37.07 7.31 24.66
C LEU A 179 37.84 6.83 25.90
N THR A 180 37.71 5.55 26.27
CA THR A 180 38.47 4.99 27.39
C THR A 180 39.98 4.98 27.10
N GLN A 181 40.38 4.68 25.86
CA GLN A 181 41.79 4.74 25.46
C GLN A 181 42.33 6.18 25.50
N GLU A 182 41.56 7.15 24.99
CA GLU A 182 41.93 8.57 25.03
C GLU A 182 42.09 9.06 26.48
N ASN A 183 41.14 8.71 27.36
CA ASN A 183 41.21 9.06 28.77
C ASN A 183 42.40 8.39 29.48
N ARG A 184 42.69 7.12 29.18
CA ARG A 184 43.90 6.45 29.69
C ARG A 184 45.16 7.16 29.22
N ALA A 185 45.23 7.56 27.95
CA ALA A 185 46.37 8.33 27.43
C ALA A 185 46.51 9.68 28.16
N LYS A 186 45.41 10.39 28.45
CA LYS A 186 45.43 11.62 29.26
C LYS A 186 45.94 11.40 30.67
N VAL A 187 45.54 10.31 31.33
CA VAL A 187 46.04 9.93 32.66
C VAL A 187 47.55 9.68 32.60
N VAL A 188 48.03 8.89 31.64
CA VAL A 188 49.46 8.60 31.46
C VAL A 188 50.25 9.89 31.19
N LEU A 189 49.74 10.79 30.35
CA LEU A 189 50.37 12.10 30.11
C LEU A 189 50.42 12.97 31.37
N ALA A 190 49.40 12.92 32.22
CA ALA A 190 49.38 13.64 33.49
C ALA A 190 50.36 13.03 34.50
N GLU A 191 50.42 11.69 34.60
CA GLU A 191 51.38 10.98 35.44
C GLU A 191 52.83 11.24 35.00
N ALA A 192 53.10 11.29 33.70
CA ALA A 192 54.43 11.59 33.16
C ALA A 192 54.94 12.99 33.54
N LYS A 193 54.04 13.95 33.80
CA LYS A 193 54.43 15.29 34.30
C LYS A 193 54.98 15.24 35.72
N VAL A 194 54.65 14.22 36.53
CA VAL A 194 55.12 14.12 37.92
C VAL A 194 56.63 13.86 37.99
N PRO A 195 57.22 12.85 37.31
CA PRO A 195 58.66 12.69 37.22
C PRO A 195 59.38 13.91 36.63
N GLU A 196 58.79 14.56 35.61
CA GLU A 196 59.37 15.74 34.99
C GLU A 196 59.41 16.94 35.96
N ALA A 197 58.33 17.16 36.70
CA ALA A 197 58.25 18.15 37.76
C ALA A 197 59.27 17.86 38.88
N ILE A 198 59.38 16.61 39.32
CA ILE A 198 60.41 16.17 40.29
C ILE A 198 61.82 16.45 39.75
N ALA A 199 62.11 16.11 38.49
CA ALA A 199 63.40 16.38 37.86
C ALA A 199 63.70 17.89 37.76
N SER A 200 62.67 18.73 37.55
CA SER A 200 62.81 20.20 37.57
C SER A 200 63.04 20.76 38.99
N ALA A 201 62.42 20.16 40.01
CA ALA A 201 62.62 20.53 41.42
C ALA A 201 64.05 20.24 41.88
N PHE A 202 64.62 19.10 41.44
CA PHE A 202 66.04 18.79 41.64
C PHE A 202 66.97 19.79 40.95
N ARG A 203 66.70 20.13 39.68
CA ARG A 203 67.50 21.11 38.93
C ARG A 203 67.45 22.52 39.53
N SER A 204 66.30 22.93 40.07
CA SER A 204 66.10 24.23 40.71
C SER A 204 66.49 24.28 42.19
N LYS A 205 67.09 23.21 42.73
CA LYS A 205 67.50 23.05 44.15
C LYS A 205 66.35 23.25 45.16
N LYS A 206 65.10 23.03 44.74
CA LYS A 206 63.91 23.12 45.61
C LYS A 206 63.60 21.83 46.36
N MET A 207 64.29 20.73 46.04
CA MET A 207 64.17 19.42 46.68
C MET A 207 65.55 18.76 46.76
N GLY A 208 65.91 18.23 47.93
CA GLY A 208 67.18 17.54 48.17
C GLY A 208 67.11 16.02 47.91
N LEU A 209 68.29 15.37 47.85
CA LEU A 209 68.36 13.92 47.63
C LEU A 209 67.73 13.14 48.81
N MET A 210 67.94 13.61 50.05
CA MET A 210 67.34 12.99 51.24
C MET A 210 65.81 13.10 51.24
N ASP A 211 65.25 14.26 50.88
CA ASP A 211 63.80 14.49 50.79
C ASP A 211 63.12 13.53 49.80
N TYR A 212 63.78 13.21 48.68
CA TYR A 212 63.26 12.26 47.68
C TYR A 212 63.29 10.81 48.17
N TYR A 213 64.34 10.41 48.88
CA TYR A 213 64.41 9.08 49.50
C TYR A 213 63.35 8.93 50.59
N GLU A 214 63.11 9.98 51.38
CA GLU A 214 62.06 9.99 52.40
C GLU A 214 60.67 9.87 51.76
N LEU A 215 60.41 10.61 50.67
CA LEU A 215 59.16 10.51 49.90
C LEU A 215 58.96 9.11 49.28
N LYS A 216 60.03 8.48 48.77
CA LYS A 216 60.03 7.09 48.29
C LYS A 216 59.72 6.09 49.38
N ASN A 217 60.27 6.28 50.58
CA ASN A 217 60.02 5.40 51.73
C ASN A 217 58.56 5.51 52.20
N VAL A 218 58.02 6.73 52.31
CA VAL A 218 56.60 6.94 52.66
C VAL A 218 55.67 6.31 51.62
N GLN A 219 55.98 6.42 50.32
CA GLN A 219 55.22 5.76 49.26
C GLN A 219 55.31 4.22 49.34
N ALA A 220 56.47 3.66 49.68
CA ALA A 220 56.65 2.23 49.85
C ALA A 220 55.86 1.69 51.06
N ASP A 221 55.90 2.40 52.18
CA ASP A 221 55.11 2.08 53.38
C ASP A 221 53.60 2.17 53.10
N THR A 222 53.17 3.18 52.33
CA THR A 222 51.75 3.31 51.93
C THR A 222 51.33 2.15 51.05
N LYS A 223 52.14 1.76 50.06
CA LYS A 223 51.86 0.59 49.20
C LYS A 223 51.82 -0.73 49.98
N MET A 224 52.73 -0.92 50.96
CA MET A 224 52.68 -2.07 51.85
C MET A 224 51.39 -2.07 52.67
N ARG A 225 50.97 -0.92 53.22
CA ARG A 225 49.73 -0.79 53.98
C ARG A 225 48.50 -1.07 53.12
N ASP A 226 48.42 -0.54 51.90
CA ASP A 226 47.31 -0.79 50.98
C ASP A 226 47.21 -2.28 50.60
N ALA A 227 48.36 -2.93 50.34
CA ALA A 227 48.41 -4.36 50.06
C ALA A 227 47.97 -5.23 51.26
N ILE A 228 48.28 -4.80 52.49
CA ILE A 228 47.85 -5.47 53.72
C ILE A 228 46.37 -5.20 54.02
N ALA A 229 45.86 -4.00 53.70
CA ALA A 229 44.48 -3.60 53.91
C ALA A 229 43.50 -4.19 52.88
N THR A 230 43.99 -4.77 51.77
CA THR A 230 43.18 -5.35 50.70
C THR A 230 43.33 -6.89 50.58
N PRO A 231 43.07 -7.73 51.61
CA PRO A 231 43.21 -9.17 51.46
C PRO A 231 41.97 -9.92 50.92
N GLU A 232 40.89 -9.28 50.45
CA GLU A 232 39.61 -10.02 50.30
C GLU A 232 38.61 -9.58 49.21
N ARG A 233 39.04 -9.08 48.04
CA ARG A 233 38.09 -8.74 46.95
C ARG A 233 38.27 -9.43 45.60
N GLU A 234 39.24 -10.34 45.46
CA GLU A 234 39.51 -11.03 44.19
C GLU A 234 38.92 -12.45 44.07
N MET A 235 38.19 -12.97 45.07
CA MET A 235 37.61 -14.32 44.99
C MET A 235 36.14 -14.39 44.52
N THR A 236 35.49 -13.28 44.15
CA THR A 236 34.07 -13.29 43.74
C THR A 236 33.82 -12.52 42.43
N SER A 237 34.35 -12.97 41.30
CA SER A 237 33.85 -12.52 39.99
C SER A 237 34.06 -13.53 38.85
N SER A 238 34.20 -14.82 39.15
CA SER A 238 34.13 -15.89 38.15
C SER A 238 32.96 -16.83 38.45
N SER A 239 31.76 -16.42 38.04
CA SER A 239 30.56 -17.26 37.85
C SER A 239 29.64 -16.58 36.86
#